data_AF-A0A1G2BP58-F1
#
_entry.id   AF-A0A1G2BP58-F1
#
_cell.length_a   1.000
_cell.length_b   1.000
_cell.length_c   1.000
_cell.angle_alpha   90.00
_cell.angle_beta   90.00
_cell.angle_gamma   90.00
#
_symmetry.space_group_name_H-M   'P 1'
#
loop_
_entity.id
_entity.type
_entity.pdbx_description
1 polymer ?
#
loop_
_entity_poly.entity_id
_entity_poly.type
_entity_poly.pdbx_seq_one_letter_code
_entity_poly.pdbx_strand_id
1 'polypeptide(L)' 'MHEKGFVVLGLDEYESLKKSAVPTYYLTGKAAERLDCEVEQALQEDREGKTIEASSIREAMSIYDAE' A
#
# COMPACT_ATOMS: atom_id res chain seq x y z
N MET A 1 36.62 -1.91 13.46
CA MET A 1 35.36 -2.67 13.66
C MET A 1 34.39 -1.74 14.35
N HIS A 2 33.30 -1.32 13.68
CA HIS A 2 32.24 -0.59 14.37
C HIS A 2 31.41 -1.61 15.13
N GLU A 3 31.53 -1.63 16.46
CA GLU A 3 30.64 -2.40 17.31
C GLU A 3 29.21 -1.88 17.09
N LYS A 4 28.36 -2.72 16.50
CA LYS A 4 26.93 -2.44 16.44
C LYS A 4 26.40 -2.60 17.86
N GLY A 5 26.06 -1.48 18.51
CA GLY A 5 25.41 -1.51 19.83
C GLY A 5 24.13 -2.33 19.80
N PHE A 6 23.82 -3.01 20.89
CA PHE A 6 22.58 -3.77 21.06
C PHE A 6 21.63 -3.04 22.02
N VAL A 7 20.34 -3.17 21.77
CA VAL A 7 19.26 -2.63 22.61
C VAL A 7 18.40 -3.80 23.05
N VAL A 8 18.08 -3.86 24.34
CA VAL A 8 17.16 -4.86 24.91
C VAL A 8 15.82 -4.16 25.17
N LEU A 9 14.76 -4.68 24.54
CA LEU A 9 13.39 -4.19 24.67
C LEU A 9 12.47 -5.34 25.10
N GLY A 10 11.36 -5.01 25.76
CA GLY A 10 10.28 -5.97 25.94
C GLY A 10 9.70 -6.40 24.58
N LEU A 11 9.19 -7.63 24.49
CA LEU A 11 8.61 -8.15 23.24
C LEU A 11 7.48 -7.26 22.72
N ASP A 12 6.62 -6.76 23.62
CA ASP A 12 5.50 -5.88 23.26
C ASP A 12 5.97 -4.52 22.70
N GLU A 13 7.06 -3.97 23.25
CA GLU A 13 7.67 -2.73 22.80
C GLU A 13 8.32 -2.91 21.43
N TYR A 14 9.03 -4.02 21.22
CA TYR A 14 9.64 -4.36 19.94
C TYR A 14 8.57 -4.53 18.84
N GLU A 15 7.47 -5.24 19.12
CA GLU A 15 6.37 -5.40 18.17
C GLU A 15 5.68 -4.07 17.84
N SER A 16 5.53 -3.18 18.84
CA SER A 16 4.97 -1.84 18.63
C SER A 16 5.89 -0.98 17.75
N LEU A 17 7.20 -1.05 17.96
CA LEU A 17 8.21 -0.32 17.19
C LEU A 17 8.28 -0.80 15.74
N LYS A 18 8.10 -2.11 15.52
CA LYS A 18 8.01 -2.70 14.17
C LYS A 18 6.75 -2.23 13.43
N LYS A 19 5.62 -2.05 14.13
CA LYS A 19 4.37 -1.53 13.53
C LYS A 19 4.49 -0.06 13.17
N SER A 20 5.13 0.76 14.01
CA SER A 20 5.36 2.18 13.73
C SER A 20 6.47 2.44 12.72
N ALA A 21 7.31 1.44 12.43
CA ALA A 21 8.34 1.51 11.41
C ALA A 21 7.80 1.51 9.97
N VAL A 22 6.48 1.42 9.76
CA VAL A 22 5.89 1.58 8.42
C VAL A 22 5.90 3.06 8.06
N PRO A 23 6.73 3.50 7.09
CA PRO A 23 6.79 4.91 6.72
C PRO A 23 5.44 5.35 6.16
N THR A 24 4.89 6.42 6.75
CA THR A 24 3.72 7.09 6.20
C THR A 24 4.17 8.09 5.14
N TYR A 25 3.77 7.87 3.90
CA TYR A 25 4.06 8.78 2.79
C TYR A 25 2.86 9.68 2.53
N TYR A 26 3.11 10.99 2.49
CA TYR A 26 2.11 11.97 2.09
C TYR A 26 2.44 12.46 0.68
N LEU A 27 1.55 12.19 -0.27
CA LEU A 27 1.65 12.77 -1.60
C LEU A 27 1.22 14.24 -1.54
N THR A 28 1.90 15.10 -2.28
CA THR A 28 1.59 16.53 -2.36
C THR A 28 1.72 17.05 -3.79
N GLY A 29 1.07 18.19 -4.07
CA GLY A 29 1.10 18.84 -5.37
C GLY A 29 0.62 17.94 -6.50
N LYS A 30 1.33 17.94 -7.63
CA LYS A 30 0.94 17.18 -8.84
C LYS A 30 0.81 15.67 -8.63
N ALA A 31 1.56 15.11 -7.69
CA ALA A 31 1.46 13.68 -7.38
C ALA A 31 0.13 13.35 -6.69
N ALA A 32 -0.33 14.23 -5.78
CA ALA A 32 -1.63 14.09 -5.13
C ALA A 32 -2.76 14.31 -6.14
N GLU A 33 -2.70 15.39 -6.91
CA GLU A 33 -3.72 15.70 -7.94
C GLU A 33 -3.90 14.56 -8.96
N ARG A 34 -2.79 13.94 -9.40
CA ARG A 34 -2.87 12.82 -10.34
C ARG A 34 -3.55 11.60 -9.72
N LEU A 35 -3.22 11.29 -8.47
CA LEU A 35 -3.85 10.19 -7.75
C LEU A 35 -5.36 10.44 -7.58
N ASP A 36 -5.75 11.67 -7.25
CA ASP A 36 -7.17 12.04 -7.13
C ASP A 36 -7.91 11.79 -8.45
N CYS A 37 -7.34 12.18 -9.59
CA CYS A 37 -7.93 11.91 -10.91
C CYS A 37 -8.01 10.40 -11.22
N GLU A 38 -6.98 9.62 -10.90
CA GLU A 38 -6.99 8.16 -11.09
C GLU A 38 -8.09 7.50 -10.25
N VAL A 39 -8.29 7.96 -9.01
CA VAL A 39 -9.36 7.47 -8.12
C VAL A 39 -10.75 7.82 -8.67
N GLU A 40 -10.95 9.06 -9.13
CA GLU A 40 -12.22 9.47 -9.73
C GLU A 40 -12.60 8.60 -10.94
N GLN A 41 -11.62 8.29 -11.80
CA GLN A 41 -11.81 7.42 -12.95
C GLN A 41 -12.15 5.99 -12.52
N ALA A 42 -11.39 5.41 -11.59
CA ALA A 42 -11.65 4.07 -11.08
C ALA A 42 -13.06 3.95 -10.45
N LEU A 43 -13.52 4.97 -9.72
CA LEU A 43 -14.88 5.01 -9.16
C LEU A 43 -15.96 5.15 -10.24
N GLN A 44 -15.64 5.75 -11.38
CA GLN A 44 -16.55 5.79 -12.52
C GLN A 44 -16.61 4.43 -13.22
N GLU A 45 -15.46 3.78 -13.43
CA GLU A 45 -15.36 2.44 -14.02
C GLU A 45 -16.11 1.39 -13.19
N ASP A 46 -16.00 1.43 -11.86
CA ASP A 46 -16.77 0.58 -10.94
C ASP A 46 -18.28 0.77 -11.11
N ARG A 47 -18.74 2.02 -11.17
CA ARG A 47 -20.17 2.34 -11.42
C ARG A 47 -20.65 1.88 -12.79
N GLU A 48 -19.76 1.83 -13.78
CA GLU A 48 -20.06 1.34 -15.12
C GLU A 48 -19.93 -0.19 -15.24
N GLY A 49 -19.52 -0.88 -14.18
CA GLY A 49 -19.31 -2.33 -14.17
C GLY A 49 -18.09 -2.78 -14.97
N LYS A 50 -17.10 -1.89 -15.14
CA LYS A 50 -15.82 -2.17 -15.82
C LYS A 50 -14.76 -2.68 -14.85
N THR A 51 -15.17 -3.51 -13.89
CA THR A 51 -14.30 -4.10 -12.87
C THR A 51 -14.22 -5.61 -13.04
N ILE A 52 -13.13 -6.19 -12.57
CA ILE A 52 -12.95 -7.64 -12.48
C ILE A 52 -13.32 -8.12 -11.08
N GLU A 53 -14.03 -9.25 -10.99
CA GLU A 53 -14.23 -9.93 -9.72
C GLU A 53 -13.19 -11.04 -9.57
N ALA A 54 -12.51 -11.07 -8.44
CA ALA A 54 -11.52 -12.08 -8.10
C ALA A 54 -11.65 -12.47 -6.63
N SER A 55 -11.39 -13.75 -6.33
CA SER A 55 -11.44 -14.29 -4.97
C SER A 55 -10.19 -13.95 -4.14
N SER A 56 -9.12 -13.47 -4.79
CA SER A 56 -7.88 -13.07 -4.14
C SER A 56 -7.11 -12.03 -4.96
N ILE A 57 -6.19 -11.31 -4.30
CA ILE A 57 -5.28 -10.37 -4.97
C ILE A 57 -4.41 -11.09 -6.01
N ARG A 58 -3.95 -12.31 -5.73
CA ARG A 58 -3.13 -13.08 -6.69
C ARG A 58 -3.90 -13.35 -7.97
N GLU A 59 -5.16 -13.75 -7.85
CA GLU A 59 -6.04 -13.99 -9.00
C GLU A 59 -6.30 -12.69 -9.76
N ALA A 60 -6.62 -11.60 -9.06
CA ALA A 60 -6.81 -10.28 -9.68
C ALA A 60 -5.58 -9.84 -10.50
N MET A 61 -4.38 -10.01 -9.96
CA MET A 61 -3.13 -9.69 -10.67
C MET A 61 -2.93 -10.57 -11.91
N SER A 62 -3.24 -11.87 -11.82
CA SER A 62 -3.14 -12.78 -12.98
C SER A 62 -4.15 -12.45 -14.08
N ILE A 63 -5.34 -11.97 -13.73
CA ILE A 63 -6.34 -11.51 -14.70
C ILE A 63 -5.85 -10.21 -15.36
N TYR A 64 -5.37 -9.25 -14.56
CA TYR A 64 -4.88 -7.96 -15.06
C TYR A 64 -3.66 -8.09 -15.97
N ASP A 65 -2.71 -8.97 -15.63
CA ASP A 65 -1.51 -9.22 -16.44
C ASP A 65 -1.81 -9.95 -17.77
N ALA A 66 -3.03 -10.48 -17.94
CA ALA A 66 -3.46 -11.22 -19.12
C ALA A 66 -4.31 -10.39 -20.12
N GLU A 67 -4.76 -9.20 -19.73
CA GLU A 67 -5.45 -8.22 -20.58
C GLU A 67 -4.48 -7.27 -21.32
#